data_AF-A0AA97LGJ4-F1
#
_entry.id   AF-A0AA97LGJ4-F1
#
_cell.length_a   1.000
_cell.length_b   1.000
_cell.length_c   1.000
_cell.angle_alpha   90.00
_cell.angle_beta   90.00
_cell.angle_gamma   90.00
#
_symmetry.space_group_name_H-M   'P 1'
#
loop_
_entity.id
_entity.type
_entity.pdbx_description
1 polymer ?
#
loop_
_entity_poly.entity_id
_entity_poly.type
_entity_poly.pdbx_seq_one_letter_code
_entity_poly.pdbx_strand_id
1 'polypeptide(L)'
;MDLRSLAALEFSSNSIIHPSMPRPLQKFYRGKPMALGIIQILIGILEIALGLAAVLAKDPINYFFHFTTPYWMGSLYIISGSLSVSAAKDPRIPLVKCMLGMNILSAVGAGVGIVMFSFLVSRTTYYTRMGAATPYNGAYPPVMTVVFLDVAIKKSLKWRLCFSSRLMHYVAAILLAFTILEFLIAVTSAGFGCSSMCRNAYNEMTVVVFQKTAEAASPAVPVPAKEDEAS
;
A
#
# COMPACT_ATOMS: atom_id res chain seq x y z
N MET A 1 48.99 32.25 -11.12
CA MET A 1 47.97 31.25 -10.74
C MET A 1 46.62 31.89 -11.00
N ASP A 2 45.88 31.36 -11.97
CA ASP A 2 44.67 31.98 -12.50
C ASP A 2 43.45 31.66 -11.61
N LEU A 3 42.87 32.67 -10.96
CA LEU A 3 41.70 32.52 -10.09
C LEU A 3 40.49 31.92 -10.83
N ARG A 4 40.44 32.04 -12.17
CA ARG A 4 39.38 31.46 -12.99
C ARG A 4 39.45 29.94 -13.10
N SER A 5 40.65 29.38 -12.99
CA SER A 5 40.88 27.93 -13.02
C SER A 5 40.39 27.26 -11.71
N LEU A 6 40.57 27.92 -10.57
CA LEU A 6 40.09 27.43 -9.28
C LEU A 6 38.55 27.43 -9.21
N ALA A 7 37.90 28.50 -9.67
CA ALA A 7 36.44 28.56 -9.75
C ALA A 7 35.85 27.52 -10.73
N ALA A 8 36.54 27.23 -11.84
CA ALA A 8 36.14 26.19 -12.79
C ALA A 8 36.30 24.77 -12.23
N LEU A 9 37.33 24.54 -11.39
CA LEU A 9 37.55 23.25 -10.72
C LEU A 9 36.60 23.03 -9.54
N GLU A 10 36.26 24.07 -8.77
CA GLU A 10 35.21 24.00 -7.74
C GLU A 10 33.82 23.77 -8.36
N PHE A 11 33.53 24.41 -9.50
CA PHE A 11 32.30 24.19 -10.24
C PHE A 11 32.21 22.77 -10.82
N SER A 12 33.34 22.22 -11.30
CA SER A 12 33.41 20.84 -11.77
C SER A 12 33.26 19.83 -10.61
N SER A 13 33.87 20.09 -9.45
CA SER A 13 33.79 19.21 -8.28
C SER A 13 32.36 19.15 -7.70
N ASN A 14 31.65 20.28 -7.68
CA ASN A 14 30.26 20.35 -7.22
C ASN A 14 29.24 19.74 -8.21
N SER A 15 29.64 19.43 -9.45
CA SER A 15 28.76 18.87 -10.47
C SER A 15 28.77 17.33 -10.54
N ILE A 16 29.66 16.66 -9.80
CA ILE A 16 29.92 15.22 -9.99
C ILE A 16 29.06 14.29 -9.11
N ILE A 17 28.30 14.77 -8.10
CA ILE A 17 27.45 13.87 -7.29
C ILE A 17 26.03 14.41 -7.07
N HIS A 18 25.31 14.61 -8.18
CA HIS A 18 23.91 14.22 -8.29
C HIS A 18 23.64 14.15 -9.80
N PRO A 19 23.15 13.02 -10.36
CA PRO A 19 22.55 13.10 -11.67
C PRO A 19 21.33 14.00 -11.50
N SER A 20 21.46 15.27 -11.88
CA SER A 20 20.34 16.21 -11.92
C SER A 20 19.40 15.66 -12.96
N MET A 21 18.47 14.82 -12.51
CA MET A 21 17.52 14.14 -13.36
C MET A 21 16.82 15.22 -14.20
N PRO A 22 16.71 15.06 -15.53
CA PRO A 22 16.02 16.04 -16.36
C PRO A 22 14.65 16.35 -15.76
N ARG A 23 14.30 17.64 -15.61
CA ARG A 23 13.05 18.08 -14.96
C ARG A 23 11.79 17.33 -15.44
N PRO A 24 11.64 16.96 -16.74
CA PRO A 24 10.51 16.15 -17.21
C PRO A 24 10.49 14.74 -16.61
N LEU A 25 11.66 14.11 -16.51
CA LEU A 25 11.83 12.76 -15.95
C LEU A 25 11.55 12.78 -14.43
N GLN A 26 11.98 13.83 -13.73
CA GLN A 26 11.69 14.01 -12.31
C GLN A 26 10.18 14.13 -12.05
N LYS A 27 9.46 14.89 -12.88
CA LYS A 27 8.01 15.04 -12.79
C LYS A 27 7.28 13.73 -13.09
N PHE A 28 7.77 12.95 -14.06
CA PHE A 28 7.25 11.62 -14.39
C PHE A 28 7.44 10.62 -13.24
N TYR A 29 8.64 10.53 -12.68
CA TYR A 29 8.93 9.65 -11.54
C TYR A 29 8.20 10.06 -10.25
N ARG A 30 7.96 11.36 -10.03
CA ARG A 30 7.17 11.87 -8.89
C ARG A 30 5.68 11.53 -9.00
N GLY A 31 5.15 11.42 -10.22
CA GLY A 31 3.77 11.01 -10.47
C GLY A 31 3.50 9.54 -10.12
N LYS A 32 4.51 8.66 -10.25
CA LYS A 32 4.39 7.22 -10.01
C LYS A 32 4.01 6.85 -8.55
N PRO A 33 4.74 7.29 -7.50
CA PRO A 33 4.35 7.00 -6.10
C PRO A 33 3.07 7.75 -5.67
N MET A 34 2.80 8.92 -6.25
CA MET A 34 1.56 9.66 -5.99
C MET A 34 0.32 8.90 -6.47
N ALA A 35 0.35 8.39 -7.71
CA ALA A 35 -0.75 7.62 -8.27
C ALA A 35 -0.98 6.31 -7.50
N LEU A 36 0.09 5.59 -7.16
CA LEU A 36 0.01 4.36 -6.35
C LEU A 36 -0.63 4.63 -4.97
N GLY A 37 -0.24 5.72 -4.30
CA GLY A 37 -0.83 6.10 -3.02
C GLY A 37 -2.32 6.45 -3.10
N ILE A 38 -2.77 7.11 -4.17
CA ILE A 38 -4.20 7.39 -4.40
C ILE A 38 -4.98 6.08 -4.58
N ILE A 39 -4.45 5.15 -5.38
CA ILE A 39 -5.09 3.84 -5.60
C ILE A 39 -5.20 3.07 -4.28
N GLN A 40 -4.16 3.08 -3.45
CA GLN A 40 -4.17 2.48 -2.10
C GLN A 40 -5.31 3.03 -1.22
N ILE A 41 -5.48 4.35 -1.19
CA ILE A 41 -6.56 5.01 -0.43
C ILE A 41 -7.93 4.57 -0.96
N LEU A 42 -8.11 4.57 -2.28
CA LEU A 42 -9.38 4.16 -2.90
C LEU A 42 -9.69 2.69 -2.61
N ILE A 43 -8.71 1.80 -2.70
CA ILE A 43 -8.87 0.39 -2.35
C ILE A 43 -9.31 0.25 -0.89
N GLY A 44 -8.63 0.92 0.05
CA GLY A 44 -8.98 0.84 1.47
C GLY A 44 -10.38 1.34 1.78
N ILE A 45 -10.83 2.44 1.16
CA ILE A 45 -12.20 2.95 1.31
C ILE A 45 -13.22 1.96 0.74
N LEU A 46 -12.97 1.41 -0.45
CA LEU A 46 -13.86 0.44 -1.09
C LEU A 46 -13.96 -0.85 -0.28
N GLU A 47 -12.86 -1.31 0.31
CA GLU A 47 -12.83 -2.51 1.15
C GLU A 47 -13.69 -2.33 2.41
N ILE A 48 -13.55 -1.19 3.10
CA ILE A 48 -14.39 -0.85 4.27
C ILE A 48 -15.87 -0.74 3.88
N ALA A 49 -16.17 -0.06 2.76
CA ALA A 49 -17.54 0.13 2.31
C ALA A 49 -18.22 -1.20 1.93
N LEU A 50 -17.52 -2.07 1.21
CA LEU A 50 -18.00 -3.40 0.86
C LEU A 50 -18.14 -4.31 2.10
N GLY A 51 -17.20 -4.22 3.05
CA GLY A 51 -17.29 -4.90 4.33
C GLY A 51 -18.56 -4.50 5.11
N LEU A 52 -18.82 -3.20 5.21
CA LEU A 52 -20.03 -2.67 5.85
C LEU A 52 -21.31 -3.11 5.13
N ALA A 53 -21.35 -3.00 3.79
CA ALA A 53 -22.50 -3.43 3.01
C ALA A 53 -22.81 -4.93 3.22
N ALA A 54 -21.78 -5.76 3.35
CA ALA A 54 -21.92 -7.19 3.59
C ALA A 54 -22.36 -7.52 5.02
N VAL A 55 -22.00 -6.72 6.04
CA VAL A 55 -22.57 -6.81 7.39
C VAL A 55 -24.06 -6.50 7.38
N LEU A 56 -24.48 -5.45 6.66
CA LEU A 56 -25.89 -5.06 6.58
C LEU A 56 -26.75 -6.08 5.81
N ALA A 57 -26.14 -6.92 4.97
CA ALA A 57 -26.84 -7.89 4.12
C ALA A 57 -27.07 -9.27 4.77
N LYS A 58 -26.53 -9.55 5.97
CA LYS A 58 -26.65 -10.85 6.66
C LYS A 58 -26.74 -10.75 8.18
N ASP A 59 -27.27 -11.80 8.80
CA ASP A 59 -27.36 -11.92 10.26
C ASP A 59 -25.97 -11.91 10.93
N PRO A 60 -25.76 -11.04 11.94
CA PRO A 60 -24.44 -10.72 12.50
C PRO A 60 -23.77 -11.82 13.34
N ILE A 61 -24.48 -12.93 13.63
CA ILE A 61 -24.09 -13.85 14.72
C ILE A 61 -23.02 -14.88 14.32
N ASN A 62 -22.88 -15.24 13.03
CA ASN A 62 -21.99 -16.35 12.59
C ASN A 62 -20.66 -15.94 11.94
N TYR A 63 -20.32 -14.64 11.88
CA TYR A 63 -19.25 -14.14 10.99
C TYR A 63 -18.33 -13.07 11.60
N PHE A 64 -18.25 -12.97 12.93
CA PHE A 64 -17.45 -11.96 13.64
C PHE A 64 -15.97 -11.93 13.18
N PHE A 65 -15.36 -13.09 12.91
CA PHE A 65 -13.97 -13.19 12.46
C PHE A 65 -13.71 -12.79 10.99
N HIS A 66 -14.74 -12.78 10.12
CA HIS A 66 -14.57 -12.47 8.69
C HIS A 66 -14.88 -11.01 8.37
N PHE A 67 -15.77 -10.38 9.15
CA PHE A 67 -16.16 -8.99 8.93
C PHE A 67 -15.25 -7.97 9.57
N THR A 68 -14.46 -8.34 10.58
CA THR A 68 -13.41 -7.47 11.10
C THR A 68 -12.31 -7.22 10.07
N THR A 69 -12.08 -8.18 9.16
CA THR A 69 -10.96 -8.14 8.21
C THR A 69 -10.96 -6.92 7.29
N PRO A 70 -12.05 -6.60 6.54
CA PRO A 70 -12.11 -5.40 5.72
C PRO A 70 -11.82 -4.09 6.47
N TYR A 71 -12.17 -4.00 7.76
CA TYR A 71 -12.00 -2.76 8.53
C TYR A 71 -10.54 -2.49 8.89
N TRP A 72 -9.84 -3.48 9.46
CA TRP A 72 -8.44 -3.28 9.84
C TRP A 72 -7.53 -3.22 8.61
N MET A 73 -7.83 -4.02 7.58
CA MET A 73 -7.13 -3.99 6.29
C MET A 73 -7.29 -2.65 5.57
N GLY A 74 -8.53 -2.20 5.36
CA GLY A 74 -8.76 -0.93 4.68
C GLY A 74 -8.16 0.27 5.43
N SER A 75 -8.13 0.22 6.77
CA SER A 75 -7.47 1.25 7.58
C SER A 75 -5.95 1.29 7.33
N LEU A 76 -5.28 0.13 7.29
CA LEU A 76 -3.85 0.06 6.95
C LEU A 76 -3.58 0.63 5.56
N TYR A 77 -4.41 0.30 4.57
CA TYR A 77 -4.26 0.77 3.20
C TYR A 77 -4.46 2.28 3.06
N ILE A 78 -5.43 2.85 3.78
CA ILE A 78 -5.65 4.31 3.82
C ILE A 78 -4.43 5.02 4.43
N ILE A 79 -3.89 4.50 5.54
CA ILE A 79 -2.70 5.06 6.19
C ILE A 79 -1.49 4.97 5.25
N SER A 80 -1.26 3.80 4.66
CA SER A 80 -0.14 3.56 3.74
C SER A 80 -0.22 4.45 2.50
N GLY A 81 -1.39 4.54 1.88
CA GLY A 81 -1.61 5.39 0.72
C GLY A 81 -1.45 6.89 1.03
N SER A 82 -1.93 7.32 2.21
CA SER A 82 -1.77 8.71 2.67
C SER A 82 -0.30 9.09 2.86
N LEU A 83 0.51 8.17 3.39
CA LEU A 83 1.96 8.34 3.53
C LEU A 83 2.66 8.34 2.16
N SER A 84 2.26 7.47 1.23
CA SER A 84 2.72 7.46 -0.16
C SER A 84 2.44 8.77 -0.89
N VAL A 85 1.25 9.35 -0.74
CA VAL A 85 0.90 10.66 -1.30
C VAL A 85 1.70 11.78 -0.65
N SER A 86 1.86 11.74 0.68
CA SER A 86 2.60 12.77 1.43
C SER A 86 4.08 12.75 1.08
N ALA A 87 4.70 11.58 1.00
CA ALA A 87 6.10 11.42 0.61
C ALA A 87 6.36 11.80 -0.86
N ALA A 88 5.39 11.63 -1.76
CA ALA A 88 5.51 12.09 -3.15
C ALA A 88 5.43 13.62 -3.27
N LYS A 89 4.66 14.29 -2.39
CA LYS A 89 4.55 15.75 -2.35
C LYS A 89 5.73 16.39 -1.64
N ASP A 90 6.15 15.87 -0.50
CA ASP A 90 7.28 16.38 0.29
C ASP A 90 8.18 15.22 0.74
N PRO A 91 9.21 14.87 -0.04
CA PRO A 91 10.05 13.70 0.21
C PRO A 91 11.08 13.96 1.32
N ARG A 92 10.62 13.93 2.58
CA ARG A 92 11.50 13.93 3.76
C ARG A 92 12.03 12.53 4.02
N ILE A 93 13.33 12.37 4.27
CA ILE A 93 13.97 11.07 4.57
C ILE A 93 13.21 10.24 5.62
N PRO A 94 12.84 10.78 6.81
CA PRO A 94 12.07 9.99 7.79
C PRO A 94 10.66 9.63 7.28
N LEU A 95 10.03 10.50 6.51
CA LEU A 95 8.69 10.25 5.96
C LEU A 95 8.70 9.14 4.91
N VAL A 96 9.71 9.12 4.04
CA VAL A 96 9.91 8.07 3.03
C VAL A 96 10.17 6.72 3.70
N LYS A 97 10.93 6.69 4.82
CA LYS A 97 11.14 5.48 5.62
C LYS A 97 9.84 4.98 6.26
N CYS A 98 9.04 5.87 6.85
CA CYS A 98 7.74 5.49 7.41
C CYS A 98 6.77 4.96 6.35
N MET A 99 6.73 5.59 5.18
CA MET A 99 5.93 5.13 4.04
C MET A 99 6.34 3.72 3.59
N LEU A 100 7.65 3.48 3.45
CA LEU A 100 8.17 2.15 3.09
C LEU A 100 7.81 1.09 4.14
N GLY A 101 7.96 1.41 5.43
CA GLY A 101 7.56 0.53 6.53
C GLY A 101 6.07 0.19 6.51
N MET A 102 5.22 1.19 6.25
CA MET A 102 3.77 0.97 6.12
C MET A 102 3.38 0.17 4.88
N ASN A 103 4.09 0.30 3.76
CA ASN A 103 3.88 -0.56 2.60
C ASN A 103 4.24 -2.02 2.92
N ILE A 104 5.32 -2.27 3.68
CA ILE A 104 5.66 -3.62 4.15
C ILE A 104 4.56 -4.17 5.08
N LEU A 105 4.13 -3.37 6.07
CA LEU A 105 3.03 -3.76 6.97
C LEU A 105 1.74 -4.06 6.21
N SER A 106 1.42 -3.25 5.19
CA SER A 106 0.26 -3.46 4.31
C SER A 106 0.42 -4.73 3.47
N ALA A 107 1.62 -5.06 2.97
CA ALA A 107 1.86 -6.32 2.26
C ALA A 107 1.67 -7.54 3.16
N VAL A 108 2.16 -7.48 4.41
CA VAL A 108 1.94 -8.54 5.40
C VAL A 108 0.46 -8.69 5.72
N GLY A 109 -0.23 -7.57 5.99
CA GLY A 109 -1.67 -7.55 6.20
C GLY A 109 -2.41 -8.16 5.01
N ALA A 110 -2.05 -7.77 3.78
CA ALA A 110 -2.66 -8.26 2.55
C ALA A 110 -2.45 -9.77 2.38
N GLY A 111 -1.27 -10.30 2.74
CA GLY A 111 -1.03 -11.74 2.79
C GLY A 111 -2.00 -12.47 3.73
N VAL A 112 -2.21 -11.94 4.94
CA VAL A 112 -3.21 -12.47 5.89
C VAL A 112 -4.63 -12.36 5.32
N GLY A 113 -4.97 -11.22 4.74
CA GLY A 113 -6.26 -10.97 4.09
C GLY A 113 -6.54 -11.94 2.94
N ILE A 114 -5.55 -12.23 2.10
CA ILE A 114 -5.66 -13.21 1.00
C ILE A 114 -6.03 -14.58 1.55
N VAL A 115 -5.37 -15.05 2.60
CA VAL A 115 -5.69 -16.34 3.22
C VAL A 115 -7.12 -16.32 3.75
N MET A 116 -7.49 -15.30 4.51
CA MET A 116 -8.83 -15.17 5.10
C MET A 116 -9.94 -15.10 4.03
N PHE A 117 -9.80 -14.23 3.03
CA PHE A 117 -10.77 -14.08 1.95
C PHE A 117 -10.82 -15.31 1.04
N SER A 118 -9.71 -16.02 0.83
CA SER A 118 -9.70 -17.30 0.11
C SER A 118 -10.55 -18.36 0.83
N PHE A 119 -10.42 -18.46 2.16
CA PHE A 119 -11.30 -19.32 2.95
C PHE A 119 -12.77 -18.89 2.87
N LEU A 120 -13.05 -17.58 2.87
CA LEU A 120 -14.41 -17.05 2.72
C LEU A 120 -15.03 -17.37 1.35
N VAL A 121 -14.27 -17.22 0.26
CA VAL A 121 -14.69 -17.58 -1.10
C VAL A 121 -14.93 -19.08 -1.22
N SER A 122 -14.02 -19.91 -0.72
CA SER A 122 -14.17 -21.38 -0.72
C SER A 122 -15.43 -21.80 0.02
N ARG A 123 -15.67 -21.25 1.21
CA ARG A 123 -16.84 -21.51 2.04
C ARG A 123 -18.15 -21.09 1.35
N THR A 124 -18.21 -19.88 0.79
CA THR A 124 -19.42 -19.41 0.07
C THR A 124 -19.68 -20.22 -1.20
N THR A 125 -18.64 -20.65 -1.91
CA THR A 125 -18.75 -21.54 -3.08
C THR A 125 -19.33 -22.89 -2.68
N TYR A 126 -18.82 -23.48 -1.60
CA TYR A 126 -19.28 -24.76 -1.07
C TYR A 126 -20.77 -24.71 -0.70
N TYR A 127 -21.20 -23.70 0.08
CA TYR A 127 -22.60 -23.54 0.44
C TYR A 127 -23.51 -23.29 -0.76
N THR A 128 -23.03 -22.54 -1.75
CA THR A 128 -23.79 -22.26 -2.97
C THR A 128 -23.95 -23.51 -3.84
N ARG A 129 -22.93 -24.39 -3.90
CA ARG A 129 -23.00 -25.68 -4.60
C ARG A 129 -23.91 -26.68 -3.87
N MET A 130 -23.77 -26.78 -2.55
CA MET A 130 -24.63 -27.60 -1.69
C MET A 130 -26.11 -27.20 -1.78
N GLY A 131 -26.41 -25.90 -1.70
CA GLY A 131 -27.78 -25.38 -1.79
C GLY A 131 -28.41 -25.54 -3.18
N ALA A 132 -27.61 -25.71 -4.23
CA ALA A 132 -28.10 -26.06 -5.57
C ALA A 132 -28.37 -27.56 -5.74
N ALA A 133 -27.78 -28.42 -4.90
CA ALA A 133 -27.88 -29.87 -4.95
C ALA A 133 -29.08 -30.45 -4.19
N THR A 134 -30.00 -29.62 -3.66
CA THR A 134 -31.30 -30.12 -3.19
C THR A 134 -32.31 -30.07 -4.34
N PRO A 135 -32.59 -31.19 -5.04
CA PRO A 135 -33.79 -31.25 -5.85
C PRO A 135 -34.96 -31.26 -4.87
N TYR A 136 -35.70 -30.16 -4.81
CA TYR A 136 -36.95 -30.12 -4.06
C TYR A 136 -38.02 -30.89 -4.86
N ASN A 137 -37.82 -32.20 -5.01
CA ASN A 137 -38.85 -33.14 -5.44
C ASN A 137 -39.63 -33.57 -4.20
N GLY A 138 -40.40 -32.64 -3.63
CA GLY A 138 -41.33 -32.90 -2.53
C GLY A 138 -42.74 -32.58 -3.02
N ALA A 139 -43.52 -33.61 -3.34
CA ALA A 139 -44.94 -33.51 -3.61
C ALA A 139 -45.66 -32.88 -2.40
N TYR A 140 -46.37 -31.78 -2.60
CA TYR A 140 -47.24 -31.19 -1.56
C TYR A 140 -48.71 -31.59 -1.85
N PRO A 141 -49.48 -32.08 -0.86
CA PRO A 141 -50.92 -32.30 -1.00
C PRO A 141 -51.71 -30.96 -0.99
N PRO A 142 -52.94 -30.92 -1.53
CA PRO A 142 -53.65 -29.67 -1.78
C PRO A 142 -54.49 -29.23 -0.57
N VAL A 143 -54.10 -28.15 0.11
CA VAL A 143 -55.00 -27.32 0.95
C VAL A 143 -54.71 -25.84 0.68
N MET A 144 -55.59 -25.19 -0.10
CA MET A 144 -55.20 -24.12 -1.04
C MET A 144 -55.60 -22.69 -0.64
N THR A 145 -55.98 -22.42 0.62
CA THR A 145 -56.51 -21.08 0.99
C THR A 145 -55.71 -20.29 2.03
N VAL A 146 -54.79 -20.91 2.79
CA VAL A 146 -53.87 -20.19 3.72
C VAL A 146 -52.46 -19.98 3.15
N VAL A 147 -52.22 -20.49 1.94
CA VAL A 147 -50.88 -20.76 1.40
C VAL A 147 -50.30 -19.62 0.57
N PHE A 148 -51.09 -18.69 0.03
CA PHE A 148 -50.54 -17.64 -0.86
C PHE A 148 -49.61 -16.66 -0.13
N LEU A 149 -49.97 -16.24 1.09
CA LEU A 149 -49.12 -15.36 1.88
C LEU A 149 -47.88 -16.12 2.39
N ASP A 150 -48.05 -17.37 2.82
CA ASP A 150 -46.95 -18.23 3.29
C ASP A 150 -45.98 -18.63 2.18
N VAL A 151 -46.47 -18.87 0.96
CA VAL A 151 -45.66 -19.15 -0.24
C VAL A 151 -45.01 -17.88 -0.76
N ALA A 152 -45.70 -16.74 -0.80
CA ALA A 152 -45.10 -15.47 -1.19
C ALA A 152 -44.01 -15.04 -0.20
N ILE A 153 -44.23 -15.20 1.12
CA ILE A 153 -43.26 -14.92 2.17
C ILE A 153 -42.09 -15.91 2.13
N LYS A 154 -42.34 -17.23 2.02
CA LYS A 154 -41.24 -18.22 1.89
C LYS A 154 -40.47 -18.08 0.59
N LYS A 155 -41.14 -17.71 -0.50
CA LYS A 155 -40.50 -17.40 -1.80
C LYS A 155 -39.67 -16.13 -1.69
N SER A 156 -40.21 -15.06 -1.09
CA SER A 156 -39.49 -13.81 -0.78
C SER A 156 -38.28 -14.04 0.13
N LEU A 157 -38.44 -14.81 1.20
CA LEU A 157 -37.39 -15.13 2.15
C LEU A 157 -36.32 -16.03 1.53
N LYS A 158 -36.70 -17.05 0.75
CA LYS A 158 -35.78 -17.91 -0.01
C LYS A 158 -35.07 -17.13 -1.12
N TRP A 159 -35.75 -16.23 -1.81
CA TRP A 159 -35.15 -15.30 -2.77
C TRP A 159 -34.14 -14.39 -2.07
N ARG A 160 -34.49 -13.79 -0.92
CA ARG A 160 -33.58 -12.96 -0.11
C ARG A 160 -32.36 -13.75 0.38
N LEU A 161 -32.55 -14.97 0.87
CA LEU A 161 -31.47 -15.85 1.33
C LEU A 161 -30.55 -16.32 0.18
N CYS A 162 -31.11 -16.68 -0.98
CA CYS A 162 -30.35 -17.14 -2.14
C CYS A 162 -29.64 -15.99 -2.85
N PHE A 163 -30.31 -14.84 -3.00
CA PHE A 163 -29.72 -13.59 -3.48
C PHE A 163 -28.59 -13.14 -2.56
N SER A 164 -28.79 -13.17 -1.25
CA SER A 164 -27.75 -12.89 -0.25
C SER A 164 -26.58 -13.88 -0.36
N SER A 165 -26.82 -15.18 -0.51
CA SER A 165 -25.73 -16.16 -0.67
C SER A 165 -24.88 -15.93 -1.92
N ARG A 166 -25.52 -15.64 -3.07
CA ARG A 166 -24.83 -15.35 -4.33
C ARG A 166 -24.08 -14.02 -4.25
N LEU A 167 -24.73 -12.97 -3.73
CA LEU A 167 -24.12 -11.65 -3.54
C LEU A 167 -22.88 -11.72 -2.64
N MET A 168 -22.94 -12.48 -1.55
CA MET A 168 -21.81 -12.66 -0.64
C MET A 168 -20.61 -13.36 -1.29
N HIS A 169 -20.85 -14.30 -2.22
CA HIS A 169 -19.78 -14.91 -2.99
C HIS A 169 -19.08 -13.88 -3.89
N TYR A 170 -19.84 -13.04 -4.60
CA TYR A 170 -19.27 -11.98 -5.43
C TYR A 170 -18.55 -10.92 -4.60
N VAL A 171 -19.11 -10.49 -3.46
CA VAL A 171 -18.46 -9.52 -2.57
C VAL A 171 -17.15 -10.09 -2.02
N ALA A 172 -17.13 -11.35 -1.56
CA ALA A 172 -15.90 -11.99 -1.09
C ALA A 172 -14.82 -12.10 -2.19
N ALA A 173 -15.23 -12.40 -3.43
CA ALA A 173 -14.31 -12.44 -4.57
C ALA A 173 -13.75 -11.06 -4.93
N ILE A 174 -14.58 -10.01 -4.89
CA ILE A 174 -14.15 -8.63 -5.13
C ILE A 174 -13.17 -8.17 -4.05
N LEU A 175 -13.46 -8.43 -2.78
CA LEU A 175 -12.57 -8.14 -1.66
C LEU A 175 -11.21 -8.83 -1.84
N LEU A 176 -11.21 -10.13 -2.15
CA LEU A 176 -9.99 -10.89 -2.45
C LEU A 176 -9.18 -10.24 -3.59
N ALA A 177 -9.84 -9.85 -4.69
CA ALA A 177 -9.18 -9.21 -5.82
C ALA A 177 -8.53 -7.87 -5.44
N PHE A 178 -9.22 -7.04 -4.64
CA PHE A 178 -8.66 -5.80 -4.12
C PHE A 178 -7.47 -6.04 -3.18
N THR A 179 -7.54 -7.03 -2.29
CA THR A 179 -6.42 -7.41 -1.42
C THR A 179 -5.21 -7.89 -2.24
N ILE A 180 -5.42 -8.65 -3.32
CA ILE A 180 -4.33 -9.07 -4.22
C ILE A 180 -3.71 -7.86 -4.93
N LEU A 181 -4.54 -6.95 -5.45
CA LEU A 181 -4.06 -5.73 -6.10
C LEU A 181 -3.19 -4.90 -5.13
N GLU A 182 -3.64 -4.78 -3.88
CA GLU A 182 -2.91 -4.08 -2.85
C GLU A 182 -1.59 -4.76 -2.48
N PHE A 183 -1.57 -6.09 -2.36
CA PHE A 183 -0.34 -6.84 -2.16
C PHE A 183 0.69 -6.54 -3.26
N LEU A 184 0.25 -6.50 -4.53
CA LEU A 184 1.13 -6.16 -5.66
C LEU A 184 1.62 -4.71 -5.59
N ILE A 185 0.76 -3.75 -5.24
CA ILE A 185 1.13 -2.34 -5.07
C ILE A 185 2.15 -2.19 -3.93
N ALA A 186 1.91 -2.83 -2.79
CA ALA A 186 2.76 -2.79 -1.62
C ALA A 186 4.15 -3.41 -1.88
N VAL A 187 4.21 -4.57 -2.55
CA VAL A 187 5.49 -5.22 -2.91
C VAL A 187 6.27 -4.39 -3.94
N THR A 188 5.61 -3.89 -4.99
CA THR A 188 6.29 -3.09 -6.02
C THR A 188 6.79 -1.77 -5.46
N SER A 189 5.98 -1.06 -4.66
CA SER A 189 6.39 0.18 -3.99
C SER A 189 7.54 -0.04 -3.01
N ALA A 190 7.54 -1.14 -2.26
CA ALA A 190 8.63 -1.50 -1.37
C ALA A 190 9.92 -1.80 -2.14
N GLY A 191 9.85 -2.56 -3.24
CA GLY A 191 11.00 -2.87 -4.08
C GLY A 191 11.66 -1.63 -4.70
N PHE A 192 10.85 -0.73 -5.25
CA PHE A 192 11.35 0.55 -5.80
C PHE A 192 11.86 1.48 -4.68
N GLY A 193 11.16 1.54 -3.54
CA GLY A 193 11.51 2.38 -2.40
C GLY A 193 12.84 1.97 -1.75
N CYS A 194 13.02 0.67 -1.45
CA CYS A 194 14.28 0.14 -0.91
C CYS A 194 15.46 0.44 -1.82
N SER A 195 15.33 0.16 -3.13
CA SER A 195 16.40 0.38 -4.10
C SER A 195 16.82 1.85 -4.17
N SER A 196 15.87 2.77 -4.10
CA SER A 196 16.13 4.22 -4.11
C SER A 196 16.86 4.70 -2.85
N MET A 197 16.51 4.16 -1.67
CA MET A 197 17.08 4.57 -0.39
C MET A 197 18.45 3.95 -0.14
N CYS A 198 18.66 2.69 -0.50
CA CYS A 198 19.98 2.04 -0.38
C CYS A 198 21.04 2.75 -1.21
N ARG A 199 20.68 3.24 -2.41
CA ARG A 199 21.59 3.99 -3.27
C ARG A 199 21.94 5.37 -2.71
N ASN A 200 20.97 6.04 -2.08
CA ASN A 200 21.18 7.37 -1.48
C ASN A 200 22.01 7.29 -0.19
N ALA A 201 21.74 6.31 0.67
CA ALA A 201 22.50 6.08 1.89
C ALA A 201 23.97 5.73 1.61
N TYR A 202 24.22 4.95 0.54
CA TYR A 202 25.58 4.66 0.09
C TYR A 202 26.30 5.94 -0.33
N ASN A 203 25.70 6.75 -1.21
CA ASN A 203 26.32 8.00 -1.69
C ASN A 203 26.59 9.00 -0.56
N GLU A 204 25.66 9.16 0.38
CA GLU A 204 25.83 10.06 1.53
C GLU A 204 26.98 9.61 2.44
N MET A 205 27.12 8.30 2.68
CA MET A 205 28.24 7.74 3.45
C MET A 205 29.58 7.94 2.75
N THR A 206 29.68 7.71 1.44
CA THR A 206 30.93 7.93 0.70
C THR A 206 31.37 9.39 0.77
N VAL A 207 30.44 10.33 0.60
CA VAL A 207 30.74 11.77 0.67
C VAL A 207 31.29 12.16 2.06
N VAL A 208 30.69 11.66 3.15
CA VAL A 208 31.19 11.95 4.51
C VAL A 208 32.58 11.35 4.74
N VAL A 209 32.85 10.14 4.23
CA VAL A 209 34.18 9.53 4.32
C VAL A 209 35.23 10.32 3.54
N PHE A 210 34.92 10.76 2.32
CA PHE A 210 35.83 11.61 1.54
C PHE A 210 36.12 12.93 2.22
N GLN A 211 35.11 13.58 2.79
CA GLN A 211 35.30 14.86 3.49
C GLN A 211 36.16 14.70 4.74
N LYS A 212 35.93 13.66 5.56
CA LYS A 212 36.79 13.36 6.72
C LYS A 212 38.23 13.01 6.32
N THR A 213 38.41 12.33 5.19
CA THR A 213 39.75 11.94 4.71
C THR A 213 40.49 13.12 4.09
N ALA A 214 39.79 14.02 3.41
CA ALA A 214 40.35 15.25 2.84
C ALA A 214 40.68 16.30 3.92
N GLU A 215 39.86 16.41 4.96
CA GLU A 215 40.11 17.29 6.11
C GLU A 215 41.31 16.81 6.94
N ALA A 216 41.55 15.49 7.01
CA ALA A 216 42.76 14.92 7.58
C ALA A 216 44.03 15.10 6.71
N ALA A 217 43.88 15.55 5.46
CA ALA A 217 44.97 15.67 4.49
C ALA A 217 45.37 17.13 4.14
N SER A 218 44.81 18.14 4.82
CA SER A 218 45.20 19.53 4.58
C SER A 218 46.62 19.83 5.10
N PRO A 219 47.55 20.36 4.27
CA PRO A 219 48.94 20.57 4.66
C PRO A 219 49.09 21.81 5.57
N ALA A 220 49.80 21.64 6.68
CA ALA A 220 50.18 22.73 7.58
C ALA A 220 50.97 23.82 6.80
N VAL A 221 50.41 25.03 6.72
CA VAL A 221 51.09 26.21 6.19
C VAL A 221 52.10 26.69 7.24
N PRO A 222 53.39 26.87 6.91
CA PRO A 222 54.37 27.44 7.83
C PRO A 222 54.09 28.93 8.04
N VAL A 223 53.93 29.36 9.29
CA VAL A 223 53.84 30.77 9.70
C VAL A 223 55.21 31.43 9.55
N PRO A 224 55.34 32.61 8.92
CA PRO A 224 56.62 33.31 8.85
C PRO A 224 56.92 33.96 10.21
N ALA A 225 58.10 33.67 10.75
CA ALA A 225 58.64 34.33 11.93
C ALA A 225 58.94 35.79 11.60
N LYS A 226 58.41 36.71 12.41
CA LYS A 226 58.83 38.11 12.41
C LYS A 226 60.15 38.19 13.17
N GLU A 227 61.20 38.69 12.52
CA GLU A 227 62.41 39.16 13.21
C GLU A 227 62.13 40.57 13.75
N ASP A 228 62.19 40.71 15.07
CA ASP A 228 62.14 41.98 15.78
C ASP A 228 63.50 42.69 15.66
N GLU A 229 63.45 43.94 15.24
CA GLU A 229 64.53 44.92 15.28
C GLU A 229 64.52 45.61 16.66
N ALA A 230 65.55 45.42 17.51
CA ALA A 230 65.96 46.41 18.53
C ALA A 230 67.24 46.02 19.31
N SER A 231 68.21 46.95 19.25
CA SER A 231 69.37 47.22 20.13
C SER A 231 70.58 46.27 20.12
#